data_AF-A0A4Y8Y0W8-F1
#
_entry.id   AF-A0A4Y8Y0W8-F1
#
_cell.length_a   1.000
_cell.length_b   1.000
_cell.length_c   1.000
_cell.angle_alpha   90.00
_cell.angle_beta   90.00
_cell.angle_gamma   90.00
#
_symmetry.space_group_name_H-M   'P 1'
#
loop_
_entity.id
_entity.type
_entity.pdbx_description
1 polymer ?
#
loop_
_entity_poly.entity_id
_entity_poly.type
_entity_poly.pdbx_seq_one_letter_code
_entity_poly.pdbx_strand_id
1 'polypeptide(L)'
;MGQHGGQRKEPTMALFKKRTAGKPGEWYYCLQHKRVEEGPDCPAKDRFGPYASKREAENAMETAAERNQEWETDPRWHDKPDGPSGT
;
A
#
# COMPACT_ATOMS: atom_id res chain seq x y z
N MET A 1 -1.90 27.07 46.45
CA MET A 1 -2.27 28.07 45.42
C MET A 1 -0.97 28.53 44.78
N GLY A 2 -0.48 28.15 43.61
CA GLY A 2 -0.99 27.37 42.49
C GLY A 2 -0.31 27.97 41.25
N GLN A 3 0.91 27.55 40.88
CA GLN A 3 1.56 27.96 39.63
C GLN A 3 2.40 26.82 39.03
N HIS A 4 1.75 25.94 38.27
CA HIS A 4 2.38 25.11 37.25
C HIS A 4 1.90 25.61 35.88
N GLY A 5 2.58 26.61 35.33
CA GLY A 5 2.37 27.10 33.97
C GLY A 5 3.23 26.30 32.98
N GLY A 6 2.78 25.10 32.64
CA GLY A 6 3.42 24.25 31.64
C GLY A 6 3.40 24.89 30.25
N GLN A 7 4.55 25.36 29.80
CA GLN A 7 4.76 25.69 28.39
C GLN A 7 4.84 24.38 27.60
N ARG A 8 3.68 23.86 27.18
CA ARG A 8 3.61 22.82 26.15
C ARG A 8 4.11 23.45 24.85
N LYS A 9 5.40 23.25 24.55
CA LYS A 9 5.96 23.46 23.21
C LYS A 9 5.34 22.34 22.37
N GLU A 10 4.17 22.58 21.78
CA GLU A 10 3.60 21.66 20.81
C GLU A 10 4.55 21.66 19.60
N PRO A 11 5.20 20.54 19.24
CA PRO A 11 5.90 20.48 17.98
C PRO A 11 4.80 20.48 16.90
N THR A 12 4.54 21.65 16.34
CA THR A 12 3.77 21.84 15.11
C THR A 12 4.22 20.77 14.12
N MET A 13 3.39 19.74 13.97
CA MET A 13 3.60 18.63 13.06
C MET A 13 3.81 19.23 11.67
N ALA A 14 5.05 19.15 11.18
CA ALA A 14 5.42 19.61 9.85
C ALA A 14 4.58 18.85 8.81
N LEU A 15 3.52 19.50 8.32
CA LEU A 15 2.44 18.95 7.49
C LEU A 15 2.87 18.62 6.05
N PHE A 16 4.17 18.71 5.71
CA PHE A 16 4.66 18.44 4.36
C PHE A 16 6.01 17.75 4.36
N LYS A 17 6.10 16.53 4.93
CA LYS A 17 7.20 15.62 4.57
C LYS A 17 6.80 14.86 3.30
N LYS A 18 7.02 15.50 2.15
CA LYS A 18 7.18 14.77 0.87
C LYS A 18 8.36 13.82 1.01
N ARG A 19 8.11 12.58 1.44
CA ARG A 19 9.08 11.49 1.31
C ARG A 19 8.71 10.69 0.06
N THR A 20 8.93 11.33 -1.09
CA THR A 20 8.79 10.75 -2.43
C THR A 20 10.16 10.24 -2.88
N ALA A 21 10.64 9.22 -2.19
CA ALA A 21 11.72 8.33 -2.60
C ALA A 21 11.78 7.28 -1.49
N GLY A 22 11.70 6.00 -1.85
CA GLY A 22 11.67 4.94 -0.85
C GLY A 22 12.84 5.08 0.11
N LYS A 23 12.58 4.93 1.41
CA LYS A 23 13.66 4.94 2.41
C LYS A 23 14.58 3.74 2.14
N PRO A 24 15.88 3.84 2.47
CA PRO A 24 16.75 2.67 2.48
C PRO A 24 16.11 1.54 3.31
N GLY A 25 16.03 0.34 2.75
CA GLY A 25 15.32 -0.80 3.34
C GLY A 25 13.86 -0.97 2.90
N GLU A 26 13.32 -0.11 2.03
CA GLU A 26 12.02 -0.32 1.39
C GLU A 26 12.21 -0.98 0.01
N TRP A 27 11.49 -2.07 -0.22
CA TRP A 27 11.54 -2.86 -1.44
C TRP A 27 10.29 -2.65 -2.28
N TYR A 28 10.44 -2.63 -3.60
CA TYR A 28 9.33 -2.44 -4.53
C TYR A 28 9.36 -3.50 -5.62
N TYR A 29 8.18 -3.95 -6.04
CA TYR A 29 8.03 -4.75 -7.25
C TYR A 29 7.66 -3.82 -8.42
N CYS A 30 8.49 -3.79 -9.47
CA CYS A 30 8.18 -3.02 -10.67
C CYS A 30 7.25 -3.81 -11.59
N LEU A 31 6.06 -3.27 -11.87
CA LEU A 31 5.02 -3.86 -12.70
C LEU A 31 5.39 -3.91 -14.19
N GLN A 32 6.24 -2.97 -14.64
CA GLN A 32 6.79 -2.93 -16.00
C GLN A 32 7.84 -4.04 -16.20
N HIS A 33 8.88 -4.06 -15.36
CA HIS A 33 10.01 -4.99 -15.50
C HIS A 33 9.79 -6.36 -14.84
N LYS A 34 8.67 -6.54 -14.13
CA LYS A 34 8.30 -7.78 -13.42
C LYS A 34 9.38 -8.28 -12.46
N ARG A 35 10.09 -7.36 -11.80
CA ARG A 35 11.22 -7.67 -10.91
C ARG A 35 11.21 -6.78 -9.67
N VAL A 36 11.93 -7.22 -8.65
CA VAL A 36 12.13 -6.46 -7.41
C VAL A 36 13.31 -5.52 -7.54
N GLU A 37 13.13 -4.28 -7.07
CA GLU A 37 14.12 -3.22 -7.11
C GLU A 37 14.23 -2.52 -5.73
N GLU A 38 15.45 -2.19 -5.34
CA GLU A 38 15.73 -1.37 -4.16
C GLU A 38 15.75 0.10 -4.59
N GLY A 39 14.73 0.87 -4.20
CA GLY A 39 14.63 2.30 -4.52
C GLY A 39 13.85 2.65 -5.81
N PRO A 40 13.77 3.94 -6.16
CA PRO A 40 12.91 4.46 -7.23
C PRO A 40 13.60 4.40 -8.61
N ASP A 41 13.80 3.19 -9.15
CA ASP A 41 14.24 3.02 -10.56
C ASP A 41 13.05 3.24 -11.52
N CYS A 42 11.91 2.57 -11.24
CA CYS A 42 10.65 2.76 -11.95
C CYS A 42 9.80 3.94 -11.41
N PRO A 43 9.00 4.61 -12.26
CA PRO A 43 7.99 5.58 -11.83
C PRO A 43 7.04 5.00 -10.78
N ALA A 44 6.51 5.84 -9.88
CA ALA A 44 5.64 5.38 -8.79
C ALA A 44 4.38 4.63 -9.29
N LYS A 45 3.84 5.00 -10.47
CA LYS A 45 2.68 4.33 -11.08
C LYS A 45 2.95 2.86 -11.44
N ASP A 46 4.21 2.51 -11.65
CA ASP A 46 4.64 1.18 -12.05
C ASP A 46 5.23 0.40 -10.87
N ARG A 47 5.08 0.89 -9.63
CA ARG A 47 5.62 0.25 -8.43
C ARG A 47 4.49 -0.28 -7.55
N PHE A 48 4.68 -1.50 -7.08
CA PHE A 48 3.85 -2.13 -6.06
C PHE A 48 4.69 -2.29 -4.79
N GLY A 49 4.20 -1.78 -3.66
CA GLY A 49 4.96 -1.64 -2.42
C GLY A 49 4.70 -0.29 -1.74
N PRO A 50 5.41 0.06 -0.65
CA PRO A 50 6.66 -0.53 -0.17
C PRO A 50 6.49 -1.85 0.60
N TYR A 51 7.49 -2.72 0.48
CA TYR A 51 7.65 -3.95 1.26
C TYR A 51 8.84 -3.84 2.21
N ALA A 52 8.75 -4.49 3.38
CA ALA A 52 9.80 -4.46 4.39
C ALA A 52 11.03 -5.30 3.98
N SER A 53 10.84 -6.27 3.08
CA SER A 53 11.90 -7.16 2.61
C SER A 53 11.83 -7.40 1.10
N LYS A 54 12.98 -7.75 0.52
CA LYS A 54 13.07 -8.17 -0.89
C LYS A 54 12.15 -9.35 -1.16
N ARG A 55 12.14 -10.34 -0.26
CA ARG A 55 11.34 -11.56 -0.35
C ARG A 55 9.84 -11.25 -0.43
N GLU A 56 9.35 -10.31 0.37
CA GLU A 56 7.94 -9.88 0.27
C GLU A 56 7.64 -9.21 -1.06
N ALA A 57 8.55 -8.35 -1.56
CA ALA A 57 8.39 -7.77 -2.88
C ALA A 57 8.42 -8.83 -4.00
N GLU A 58 9.20 -9.90 -3.84
CA GLU A 58 9.27 -11.00 -4.82
C GLU A 58 7.95 -11.76 -4.90
N ASN A 59 7.33 -12.02 -3.74
CA ASN A 59 6.05 -12.74 -3.65
C ASN A 59 4.82 -11.82 -3.81
N ALA A 60 5.03 -10.52 -3.96
CA ALA A 60 3.95 -9.52 -3.95
C ALA A 60 2.82 -9.83 -4.96
N MET A 61 3.19 -10.29 -6.15
CA MET A 61 2.22 -10.65 -7.20
C MET A 61 1.48 -11.95 -6.89
N GLU A 62 2.15 -12.94 -6.31
CA GLU A 62 1.53 -14.20 -5.89
C GLU A 62 0.50 -13.93 -4.79
N THR A 63 0.91 -13.23 -3.73
CA THR A 63 0.00 -12.85 -2.63
C THR A 63 -1.15 -11.95 -3.10
N ALA A 64 -0.94 -11.10 -4.11
CA ALA A 64 -2.04 -10.35 -4.71
C ALA A 64 -3.00 -11.26 -5.47
N ALA A 65 -2.48 -12.23 -6.23
CA ALA A 65 -3.30 -13.18 -6.98
C ALA A 65 -4.11 -14.09 -6.06
N GLU A 66 -3.54 -14.57 -4.96
CA GLU A 66 -4.26 -15.37 -3.96
C GLU A 66 -5.41 -14.57 -3.33
N ARG A 67 -5.13 -13.36 -2.84
CA ARG A 67 -6.16 -12.49 -2.25
C ARG A 67 -7.25 -12.11 -3.26
N ASN A 68 -6.89 -11.88 -4.51
CA ASN A 68 -7.87 -11.64 -5.57
C ASN A 68 -8.78 -12.86 -5.76
N GLN A 69 -8.23 -14.08 -5.78
CA GLN A 69 -9.04 -15.30 -5.89
C GLN A 69 -9.97 -15.49 -4.67
N GLU A 70 -9.49 -15.21 -3.46
CA GLU A 70 -10.33 -15.25 -2.26
C GLU A 70 -11.50 -14.26 -2.37
N TRP A 71 -11.27 -13.06 -2.91
CA TRP A 71 -12.33 -12.07 -3.11
C TRP A 71 -13.34 -12.47 -4.19
N GLU A 72 -12.86 -12.98 -5.34
CA GLU A 72 -13.69 -13.43 -6.47
C GLU A 72 -14.52 -14.69 -6.17
N THR A 73 -14.31 -15.33 -5.02
CA THR A 73 -15.04 -16.53 -4.61
C THR A 73 -15.83 -16.35 -3.31
N ASP A 74 -15.73 -15.18 -2.65
CA ASP A 74 -16.40 -14.91 -1.38
C ASP A 74 -17.92 -14.68 -1.59
N PRO A 75 -18.79 -15.58 -1.11
CA PRO A 75 -20.24 -15.48 -1.29
C PRO A 75 -20.86 -14.22 -0.67
N ARG A 76 -20.18 -13.58 0.30
CA ARG A 76 -20.63 -12.31 0.90
C ARG A 76 -20.57 -11.14 -0.09
N TRP A 77 -19.70 -11.22 -1.09
CA TRP A 77 -19.59 -10.21 -2.16
C TRP A 77 -20.33 -10.63 -3.44
N HIS A 78 -20.67 -11.91 -3.58
CA HIS A 78 -21.41 -12.45 -4.72
C HIS A 78 -22.91 -12.66 -4.38
N ASP A 79 -23.65 -11.57 -4.18
CA ASP A 79 -25.12 -11.59 -4.17
C ASP A 79 -25.65 -11.36 -5.60
N LYS A 80 -26.32 -12.37 -6.18
CA LYS A 80 -27.02 -12.22 -7.46
C LYS A 80 -28.45 -11.76 -7.19
N PRO A 81 -28.91 -10.69 -7.87
CA PRO A 81 -30.22 -10.72 -8.47
C PRO A 81 -30.06 -11.14 -9.94
N ASP A 82 -30.38 -12.41 -10.22
CA ASP A 82 -30.88 -12.79 -11.54
C ASP A 82 -32.24 -12.09 -11.71
N GLY A 83 -32.22 -10.88 -12.25
CA GLY A 83 -33.42 -10.19 -12.71
C GLY A 83 -33.56 -10.42 -14.22
N PRO A 84 -34.73 -10.86 -14.73
CA PRO A 84 -34.89 -11.11 -16.15
C PRO A 84 -34.62 -9.80 -16.91
N SER A 85 -33.61 -9.83 -17.76
CA SER A 85 -33.35 -8.78 -18.73
C SER A 85 -34.62 -8.61 -19.57
N GLY A 86 -35.24 -7.44 -19.44
CA GLY A 86 -36.49 -7.10 -20.11
C GLY A 86 -36.42 -7.34 -21.61
N THR A 87 -37.44 -8.02 -22.10
CA THR A 87 -37.82 -8.10 -23.52
C THR A 87 -38.77 -6.96 -23.86
#